data_AF-A0AAV5RBD2-F1
#
_entry.id   AF-A0AAV5RBD2-F1
#
_cell.length_a   1.000
_cell.length_b   1.000
_cell.length_c   1.000
_cell.angle_alpha   90.00
_cell.angle_beta   90.00
_cell.angle_gamma   90.00
#
_symmetry.space_group_name_H-M   'P 1'
#
loop_
_entity.id
_entity.type
_entity.pdbx_description
1 polymer ?
#
loop_
_entity_poly.entity_id
_entity_poly.type
_entity_poly.pdbx_seq_one_letter_code
_entity_poly.pdbx_strand_id
1 'polypeptide(L)'
;MTDIPTLSANEVAFLAEQEEVFVLSRHSLPAIHMIGPTIPRMQALQRHKIPLWSAIILKRQRKCNIVTPEWLSIEVLRRAVSLERRNPASLLTPEQLNLPQLWPAMARMLLQNAHDDLIDSPHEIRAALHDLQELRDLKIHRMLRTGTQNLYGLSHFEVAQLRPLLLRQINLLLKLNEGDNDENENGTGIDNGINDGGFDNHDNNDDNLNNDPFDSYPSNEEHKAFGSSDGPFNSLTTSPPPFPNDSTLIEENPTKRRRMGGNTAPPPESDSDSDNDIEFRR
;
A
#
# COMPACT_ATOMS: atom_id res chain seq x y z
N MET A 1 -16.38 10.43 26.54
CA MET A 1 -15.47 9.80 25.56
C MET A 1 -16.28 8.88 24.68
N THR A 2 -16.45 9.24 23.41
CA THR A 2 -17.17 8.43 22.43
C THR A 2 -16.34 7.19 22.10
N ASP A 3 -16.92 5.99 22.25
CA ASP A 3 -16.32 4.76 21.77
C ASP A 3 -16.11 4.87 20.25
N ILE A 4 -14.88 5.16 19.83
CA ILE A 4 -14.54 5.19 18.40
C ILE A 4 -14.64 3.73 17.92
N PRO A 5 -15.55 3.39 16.99
CA PRO A 5 -15.69 2.02 16.55
C PRO A 5 -14.39 1.56 15.88
N THR A 6 -13.78 0.51 16.42
CA THR A 6 -12.59 -0.11 15.84
C THR A 6 -13.02 -1.17 14.84
N LEU A 7 -12.49 -1.14 13.62
CA LEU A 7 -12.71 -2.23 12.66
C LEU A 7 -12.23 -3.56 13.24
N SER A 8 -13.10 -4.55 13.22
CA SER A 8 -12.81 -5.94 13.51
C SER A 8 -12.03 -6.61 12.37
N ALA A 9 -11.39 -7.74 12.67
CA ALA A 9 -10.70 -8.57 11.69
C ALA A 9 -11.62 -9.01 10.53
N ASN A 10 -12.91 -9.24 10.81
CA ASN A 10 -13.90 -9.65 9.82
C ASN A 10 -14.30 -8.50 8.89
N GLU A 11 -14.41 -7.28 9.41
CA GLU A 11 -14.69 -6.10 8.58
C GLU A 11 -13.50 -5.77 7.67
N VAL A 12 -12.26 -5.94 8.15
CA VAL A 12 -11.08 -5.81 7.28
C VAL A 12 -11.06 -6.90 6.21
N ALA A 13 -11.45 -8.12 6.55
CA ALA A 13 -11.59 -9.20 5.56
C ALA A 13 -12.66 -8.84 4.52
N PHE A 14 -13.80 -8.30 4.95
CA PHE A 14 -14.87 -7.81 4.06
C PHE A 14 -14.37 -6.70 3.11
N LEU A 15 -13.53 -5.78 3.59
CA LEU A 15 -12.89 -4.79 2.71
C LEU A 15 -11.95 -5.43 1.70
N ALA A 16 -11.17 -6.44 2.12
CA ALA A 16 -10.27 -7.17 1.24
C ALA A 16 -11.01 -7.95 0.14
N GLU A 17 -12.31 -8.24 0.32
CA GLU A 17 -13.11 -8.89 -0.71
C GLU A 17 -13.34 -8.01 -1.94
N GLN A 18 -13.28 -6.69 -1.78
CA GLN A 18 -13.45 -5.74 -2.88
C GLN A 18 -12.20 -5.63 -3.76
N GLU A 19 -11.07 -6.15 -3.30
CA GLU A 19 -9.84 -6.18 -4.08
C GLU A 19 -10.03 -7.02 -5.34
N GLU A 20 -9.48 -6.53 -6.45
CA GLU A 20 -9.66 -7.17 -7.74
C GLU A 20 -8.61 -8.25 -7.98
N VAL A 21 -9.06 -9.43 -8.39
CA VAL A 21 -8.21 -10.56 -8.77
C VAL A 21 -8.49 -10.97 -10.21
N PHE A 22 -7.53 -11.68 -10.78
CA PHE A 22 -7.70 -12.25 -12.10
C PHE A 22 -8.25 -13.66 -12.02
N VAL A 23 -9.19 -13.97 -12.91
CA VAL A 23 -9.77 -15.31 -13.03
C VAL A 23 -9.78 -15.77 -14.48
N LEU A 24 -9.69 -17.09 -14.69
CA LEU A 24 -9.91 -17.76 -15.96
C LEU A 24 -11.28 -18.40 -15.94
N SER A 25 -12.18 -17.96 -16.83
CA SER A 25 -13.51 -18.55 -16.91
C SER A 25 -13.45 -19.94 -17.57
N ARG A 26 -14.17 -20.91 -17.04
CA ARG A 26 -14.34 -22.23 -17.69
C ARG A 26 -15.45 -22.22 -18.74
N HIS A 27 -16.38 -21.27 -18.63
CA HIS A 27 -17.54 -21.15 -19.51
C HIS A 27 -17.73 -19.71 -19.97
N SER A 28 -18.43 -19.49 -21.09
CA SER A 28 -18.88 -18.14 -21.44
C SER A 28 -20.02 -17.73 -20.49
N LEU A 29 -19.85 -16.64 -19.77
CA LEU A 29 -20.84 -16.10 -18.83
C LEU A 29 -21.34 -14.74 -19.33
N PRO A 30 -22.64 -14.46 -19.29
CA PRO A 30 -23.16 -13.14 -19.61
C PRO A 30 -22.69 -12.10 -18.59
N ALA A 31 -22.73 -10.83 -18.97
CA ALA A 31 -22.47 -9.74 -18.03
C ALA A 31 -23.55 -9.71 -16.95
N ILE A 32 -23.16 -9.40 -15.71
CA ILE A 32 -24.07 -9.28 -14.57
C ILE A 32 -23.97 -7.85 -14.05
N HIS A 33 -25.06 -7.10 -14.24
CA HIS A 33 -25.20 -5.76 -13.68
C HIS A 33 -25.66 -5.87 -12.22
N MET A 34 -24.91 -5.23 -11.33
CA MET A 34 -25.16 -5.24 -9.88
C MET A 34 -25.28 -3.80 -9.40
N ILE A 35 -25.74 -3.61 -8.16
CA ILE A 35 -25.83 -2.27 -7.54
C ILE A 35 -24.43 -1.62 -7.43
N GLY A 36 -23.38 -2.44 -7.28
CA GLY A 36 -21.98 -2.02 -7.28
C GLY A 36 -21.26 -2.29 -8.61
N PRO A 37 -20.08 -2.93 -8.60
CA PRO A 37 -19.33 -3.19 -9.83
C PRO A 37 -20.10 -4.13 -10.77
N THR A 38 -20.09 -3.86 -12.08
CA THR A 38 -20.63 -4.80 -13.08
C THR A 38 -19.61 -5.90 -13.35
N ILE A 39 -20.01 -7.17 -13.25
CA ILE A 39 -19.16 -8.28 -13.71
C ILE A 39 -19.23 -8.31 -15.25
N PRO A 40 -18.10 -8.17 -15.96
CA PRO A 40 -18.10 -8.13 -17.41
C PRO A 40 -18.56 -9.47 -18.00
N ARG A 41 -19.02 -9.45 -19.25
CA ARG A 41 -19.25 -10.69 -19.99
C ARG A 41 -17.91 -11.44 -20.07
N MET A 42 -17.89 -12.68 -19.57
CA MET A 42 -16.68 -13.48 -19.55
C MET A 42 -16.68 -14.46 -20.71
N GLN A 43 -15.58 -14.52 -21.45
CA GLN A 43 -15.36 -15.59 -22.43
C GLN A 43 -14.61 -16.77 -21.80
N ALA A 44 -14.87 -17.97 -22.30
CA ALA A 44 -14.19 -19.17 -21.82
C ALA A 44 -12.67 -19.07 -22.08
N LEU A 45 -11.88 -19.58 -21.13
CA LEU A 45 -10.42 -19.63 -21.13
C LEU A 45 -9.72 -18.26 -21.23
N GLN A 46 -10.46 -17.16 -21.15
CA GLN A 46 -9.90 -15.81 -21.12
C GLN A 46 -9.79 -15.27 -19.69
N ARG A 47 -8.77 -14.44 -19.48
CA ARG A 47 -8.46 -13.79 -18.20
C ARG A 47 -9.34 -12.55 -18.03
N HIS A 48 -10.04 -12.48 -16.92
CA HIS A 48 -10.89 -11.34 -16.57
C HIS A 48 -10.53 -10.84 -15.18
N LYS A 49 -10.61 -9.53 -14.98
CA LYS A 49 -10.40 -8.88 -13.69
C LYS A 49 -11.76 -8.68 -13.02
N ILE A 50 -11.96 -9.27 -11.85
CA ILE A 50 -13.21 -9.18 -11.08
C ILE A 50 -12.91 -9.08 -9.58
N PRO A 51 -13.82 -8.55 -8.75
CA PRO A 51 -13.65 -8.51 -7.30
C PRO A 51 -13.50 -9.91 -6.68
N LEU A 52 -12.69 -10.02 -5.63
CA LEU A 52 -12.38 -11.28 -4.95
C LEU A 52 -13.63 -12.02 -4.43
N TRP A 53 -14.61 -11.32 -3.85
CA TRP A 53 -15.87 -11.97 -3.43
C TRP A 53 -16.56 -12.70 -4.59
N SER A 54 -16.59 -12.08 -5.77
CA SER A 54 -17.27 -12.64 -6.94
C SER A 54 -16.48 -13.82 -7.51
N ALA A 55 -15.14 -13.73 -7.52
CA ALA A 55 -14.26 -14.81 -7.90
C ALA A 55 -14.45 -16.05 -7.02
N ILE A 56 -14.57 -15.86 -5.70
CA ILE A 56 -14.79 -16.96 -4.74
C ILE A 56 -16.15 -17.63 -4.98
N ILE A 57 -17.21 -16.85 -5.21
CA ILE A 57 -18.54 -17.40 -5.51
C ILE A 57 -18.51 -18.22 -6.80
N LEU A 58 -17.91 -17.69 -7.87
CA LEU A 58 -17.81 -18.38 -9.17
C LEU A 58 -16.91 -19.62 -9.09
N LYS A 59 -15.84 -19.59 -8.28
CA LYS A 59 -14.97 -20.75 -7.99
C LYS A 59 -15.75 -21.85 -7.27
N ARG A 60 -16.55 -21.51 -6.25
CA ARG A 60 -17.44 -22.46 -5.55
C ARG A 60 -18.47 -23.10 -6.49
N GLN A 61 -18.92 -22.35 -7.50
CA GLN A 61 -19.79 -22.86 -8.58
C GLN A 61 -19.04 -23.61 -9.69
N ARG A 62 -17.72 -23.78 -9.58
CA ARG A 62 -16.84 -24.40 -10.61
C ARG A 62 -16.89 -23.71 -11.97
N LYS A 63 -17.23 -22.42 -12.02
CA LYS A 63 -17.33 -21.64 -13.26
C LYS A 63 -16.04 -20.93 -13.66
N CYS A 64 -15.13 -20.71 -12.72
CA CYS A 64 -13.82 -20.12 -13.00
C CYS A 64 -12.74 -20.75 -12.13
N ASN A 65 -11.48 -20.55 -12.55
CA ASN A 65 -10.30 -20.74 -11.73
C ASN A 65 -9.70 -19.39 -11.40
N ILE A 66 -9.24 -19.21 -10.17
CA ILE A 66 -8.57 -17.98 -9.76
C ILE A 66 -7.13 -18.05 -10.22
N VAL A 67 -6.65 -17.00 -10.90
CA VAL A 67 -5.23 -16.91 -11.27
C VAL A 67 -4.45 -16.52 -10.03
N THR A 68 -3.41 -17.28 -9.71
CA THR A 68 -2.51 -16.96 -8.59
C THR A 68 -1.94 -15.54 -8.75
N PRO A 69 -2.14 -14.64 -7.77
CA PRO A 69 -1.52 -13.32 -7.79
C PRO A 69 0.00 -13.43 -7.70
N GLU A 70 0.71 -12.58 -8.43
CA GLU A 70 2.19 -12.59 -8.50
C GLU A 70 2.86 -12.43 -7.12
N TRP A 71 2.29 -11.58 -6.26
CA TRP A 71 2.79 -11.36 -4.90
C TRP A 71 2.64 -12.58 -3.98
N LEU A 72 1.77 -13.54 -4.33
CA LEU A 72 1.53 -14.78 -3.57
C LEU A 72 2.45 -15.92 -4.04
N SER A 73 3.57 -15.61 -4.70
CA SER A 73 4.62 -16.60 -4.96
C SER A 73 5.52 -16.78 -3.75
N ILE A 74 5.99 -18.02 -3.53
CA ILE A 74 6.92 -18.35 -2.45
C ILE A 74 8.21 -17.52 -2.51
N GLU A 75 8.70 -17.21 -3.72
CA GLU A 75 9.92 -16.43 -3.93
C GLU A 75 9.77 -15.00 -3.43
N VAL A 76 8.62 -14.38 -3.75
CA VAL A 76 8.29 -13.01 -3.32
C VAL A 76 8.11 -12.95 -1.80
N LEU A 77 7.40 -13.92 -1.23
CA LEU A 77 7.17 -13.98 0.22
C LEU A 77 8.46 -14.20 1.01
N ARG A 78 9.34 -15.12 0.58
CA ARG A 78 10.66 -15.32 1.22
C ARG A 78 11.55 -14.10 1.11
N ARG A 79 11.50 -13.40 -0.03
CA ARG A 79 12.19 -12.11 -0.21
C ARG A 79 11.65 -11.05 0.74
N ALA A 80 10.33 -10.95 0.90
CA ALA A 80 9.69 -10.02 1.81
C ALA A 80 10.11 -10.28 3.27
N VAL A 81 10.09 -11.54 3.72
CA VAL A 81 10.59 -11.94 5.05
C VAL A 81 12.06 -11.55 5.23
N SER A 82 12.89 -11.77 4.22
CA SER A 82 14.33 -11.46 4.27
C SER A 82 14.60 -9.95 4.30
N LEU A 83 13.80 -9.15 3.59
CA LEU A 83 13.87 -7.68 3.62
C LEU A 83 13.44 -7.15 4.99
N GLU A 84 12.31 -7.63 5.49
CA GLU A 84 11.81 -7.25 6.80
C GLU A 84 12.82 -7.63 7.90
N ARG A 85 13.41 -8.82 7.86
CA ARG A 85 14.44 -9.23 8.82
C ARG A 85 15.69 -8.33 8.82
N ARG A 86 16.10 -7.82 7.65
CA ARG A 86 17.28 -6.96 7.52
C ARG A 86 17.13 -5.58 8.16
N ASN A 87 15.90 -5.10 8.32
CA ASN A 87 15.63 -3.77 8.87
C ASN A 87 15.02 -3.88 10.28
N PRO A 88 15.80 -4.15 11.35
CA PRO A 88 15.24 -4.36 12.68
C PRO A 88 14.69 -3.09 13.33
N ALA A 89 15.09 -1.91 12.85
CA ALA A 89 14.75 -0.61 13.44
C ALA A 89 13.44 -0.02 12.90
N SER A 90 12.95 -0.47 11.74
CA SER A 90 11.75 0.07 11.09
C SER A 90 10.90 -1.03 10.46
N LEU A 91 9.61 -0.74 10.29
CA LEU A 91 8.69 -1.55 9.49
C LEU A 91 8.72 -1.08 8.05
N LEU A 92 8.82 -2.03 7.12
CA LEU A 92 8.65 -1.75 5.71
C LEU A 92 7.17 -1.63 5.37
N THR A 93 6.82 -0.72 4.46
CA THR A 93 5.44 -0.63 3.97
C THR A 93 5.11 -1.84 3.09
N PRO A 94 3.83 -2.25 2.99
CA PRO A 94 3.42 -3.33 2.08
C PRO A 94 3.89 -3.10 0.63
N GLU A 95 3.83 -1.85 0.16
CA GLU A 95 4.29 -1.46 -1.18
C GLU A 95 5.79 -1.71 -1.38
N GLN A 96 6.63 -1.40 -0.39
CA GLN A 96 8.07 -1.70 -0.44
C GLN A 96 8.37 -3.20 -0.49
N LEU A 97 7.44 -4.03 -0.01
CA LEU A 97 7.54 -5.50 -0.03
C LEU A 97 6.90 -6.11 -1.29
N ASN A 98 6.39 -5.30 -2.22
CA ASN A 98 5.56 -5.74 -3.36
C ASN A 98 4.31 -6.52 -2.93
N LEU A 99 3.74 -6.14 -1.78
CA LEU A 99 2.53 -6.74 -1.21
C LEU A 99 1.37 -5.73 -1.26
N PRO A 100 0.15 -6.19 -1.57
CA PRO A 100 -1.03 -5.34 -1.44
C PRO A 100 -1.28 -4.95 0.02
N GLN A 101 -1.98 -3.83 0.23
CA GLN A 101 -2.28 -3.29 1.56
C GLN A 101 -3.01 -4.29 2.49
N LEU A 102 -3.89 -5.12 1.90
CA LEU A 102 -4.72 -6.12 2.58
C LEU A 102 -4.23 -7.56 2.37
N TRP A 103 -2.93 -7.75 2.13
CA TRP A 103 -2.34 -9.06 1.86
C TRP A 103 -2.70 -10.17 2.88
N PRO A 104 -2.78 -9.94 4.21
CA PRO A 104 -3.08 -11.01 5.17
C PRO A 104 -4.49 -11.57 5.01
N ALA A 105 -5.44 -10.70 4.65
CA ALA A 105 -6.83 -11.07 4.45
C ALA A 105 -7.01 -11.80 3.13
N MET A 106 -6.48 -11.23 2.03
CA MET A 106 -6.55 -11.85 0.71
C MET A 106 -5.87 -13.22 0.68
N ALA A 107 -4.68 -13.35 1.28
CA ALA A 107 -3.96 -14.61 1.30
C ALA A 107 -4.75 -15.72 2.00
N ARG A 108 -5.36 -15.41 3.16
CA ARG A 108 -6.24 -16.36 3.87
C ARG A 108 -7.43 -16.79 3.01
N MET A 109 -8.10 -15.85 2.37
CA MET A 109 -9.27 -16.14 1.51
C MET A 109 -8.92 -17.00 0.30
N LEU A 110 -7.79 -16.72 -0.35
CA LEU A 110 -7.29 -17.49 -1.50
C LEU A 110 -6.86 -18.90 -1.08
N LEU A 111 -6.11 -19.02 0.02
CA LEU A 111 -5.66 -20.32 0.54
C LEU A 111 -6.78 -21.19 1.10
N GLN A 112 -7.93 -20.62 1.46
CA GLN A 112 -9.11 -21.36 1.88
C GLN A 112 -9.93 -21.84 0.67
N ASN A 113 -10.18 -20.97 -0.31
CA ASN A 113 -11.14 -21.24 -1.38
C ASN A 113 -10.52 -21.72 -2.70
N ALA A 114 -9.25 -21.41 -2.96
CA ALA A 114 -8.59 -21.62 -4.24
C ALA A 114 -7.16 -22.18 -4.08
N HIS A 115 -6.94 -23.01 -3.05
CA HIS A 115 -5.65 -23.67 -2.83
C HIS A 115 -5.23 -24.61 -3.97
N ASP A 116 -6.19 -25.06 -4.78
CA ASP A 116 -5.99 -25.93 -5.94
C ASP A 116 -5.55 -25.16 -7.20
N ASP A 117 -5.76 -23.84 -7.25
CA ASP A 117 -5.34 -23.00 -8.37
C ASP A 117 -3.96 -22.36 -8.17
N LEU A 118 -3.30 -22.64 -7.03
CA LEU A 118 -2.00 -22.07 -6.67
C LEU A 118 -0.85 -22.73 -7.45
N ILE A 119 0.11 -21.91 -7.88
CA ILE A 119 1.32 -22.40 -8.58
C ILE A 119 2.23 -23.16 -7.61
N ASP A 120 2.48 -22.59 -6.43
CA ASP A 120 3.36 -23.16 -5.40
C ASP A 120 2.57 -24.00 -4.38
N SER A 121 3.27 -24.85 -3.63
CA SER A 121 2.67 -25.68 -2.58
C SER A 121 1.95 -24.82 -1.52
N PRO A 122 0.65 -25.06 -1.23
CA PRO A 122 -0.10 -24.27 -0.25
C PRO A 122 0.47 -24.31 1.17
N HIS A 123 1.20 -25.36 1.53
CA HIS A 123 1.82 -25.48 2.85
C HIS A 123 3.01 -24.53 3.01
N GLU A 124 3.84 -24.39 1.97
CA GLU A 124 5.00 -23.49 1.99
C GLU A 124 4.57 -22.02 1.99
N ILE A 125 3.55 -21.68 1.21
CA ILE A 125 2.97 -20.32 1.20
C ILE A 125 2.45 -19.97 2.60
N ARG A 126 1.71 -20.88 3.26
CA ARG A 126 1.21 -20.66 4.63
C ARG A 126 2.33 -20.43 5.63
N ALA A 127 3.40 -21.23 5.56
CA ALA A 127 4.56 -21.06 6.42
C ALA A 127 5.22 -19.69 6.22
N ALA A 128 5.51 -19.30 4.97
CA ALA A 128 6.15 -18.03 4.66
C ALA A 128 5.28 -16.80 5.06
N LEU A 129 3.96 -16.88 4.89
CA LEU A 129 3.03 -15.84 5.36
C LEU A 129 3.02 -15.73 6.88
N HIS A 130 2.99 -16.87 7.59
CA HIS A 130 3.02 -16.88 9.04
C HIS A 130 4.33 -16.28 9.56
N ASP A 131 5.48 -16.68 9.00
CA ASP A 131 6.78 -16.13 9.34
C ASP A 131 6.83 -14.61 9.15
N LEU A 132 6.22 -14.09 8.07
CA LEU A 132 6.14 -12.65 7.83
C LEU A 132 5.23 -11.95 8.86
N GLN A 133 4.07 -12.51 9.17
CA GLN A 133 3.14 -11.96 10.17
C GLN A 133 3.76 -11.92 11.56
N GLU A 134 4.36 -13.03 11.99
CA GLU A 134 5.01 -13.15 13.29
C GLU A 134 6.19 -12.18 13.40
N LEU A 135 7.03 -12.09 12.37
CA LEU A 135 8.17 -11.18 12.37
C LEU A 135 7.71 -9.73 12.48
N ARG A 136 6.66 -9.34 11.76
CA ARG A 136 6.09 -7.98 11.82
C ARG A 136 5.43 -7.72 13.17
N ASP A 137 4.69 -8.69 13.72
CA ASP A 137 4.08 -8.58 15.05
C ASP A 137 5.13 -8.38 16.16
N LEU A 138 6.23 -9.14 16.12
CA LEU A 138 7.34 -8.99 17.05
C LEU A 138 8.00 -7.60 16.97
N LYS A 139 8.13 -7.05 15.76
CA LYS A 139 8.65 -5.69 15.57
C LYS A 139 7.71 -4.63 16.12
N ILE A 140 6.42 -4.75 15.84
CA ILE A 140 5.38 -3.86 16.35
C ILE A 140 5.43 -3.81 17.87
N HIS A 141 5.43 -4.98 18.52
CA HIS A 141 5.52 -5.06 19.97
C HIS A 141 6.80 -4.44 20.54
N ARG A 142 7.94 -4.60 19.84
CA ARG A 142 9.18 -3.92 20.22
C ARG A 142 9.05 -2.40 20.12
N MET A 143 8.52 -1.89 19.02
CA MET A 143 8.33 -0.45 18.79
C MET A 143 7.39 0.18 19.82
N LEU A 144 6.30 -0.52 20.15
CA LEU A 144 5.37 -0.12 21.19
C LEU A 144 6.04 -0.06 22.56
N ARG A 145 6.85 -1.06 22.91
CA ARG A 145 7.59 -1.10 24.18
C ARG A 145 8.63 0.01 24.29
N THR A 146 9.32 0.35 23.20
CA THR A 146 10.33 1.41 23.19
C THR A 146 9.74 2.82 23.15
N GLY A 147 8.42 2.96 23.01
CA GLY A 147 7.75 4.26 22.95
C GLY A 147 8.08 5.08 21.70
N THR A 148 8.65 4.46 20.66
CA THR A 148 8.95 5.14 19.40
C THR A 148 7.63 5.47 18.71
N GLN A 149 7.35 6.76 18.54
CA GLN A 149 6.04 7.28 18.11
C GLN A 149 5.68 7.02 16.63
N ASN A 150 6.60 6.44 15.84
CA ASN A 150 6.47 6.32 14.39
C ASN A 150 6.11 4.90 13.95
N LEU A 151 4.82 4.52 14.07
CA LEU A 151 4.27 3.26 13.56
C LEU A 151 3.91 3.35 12.06
N TYR A 152 4.86 3.78 11.23
CA TYR A 152 4.67 3.81 9.78
C TYR A 152 4.88 2.42 9.16
N GLY A 153 4.13 2.12 8.10
CA GLY A 153 4.28 0.87 7.35
C GLY A 153 3.46 -0.32 7.84
N LEU A 154 2.51 -0.11 8.74
CA LEU A 154 1.54 -1.13 9.15
C LEU A 154 0.55 -1.47 8.02
N SER A 155 0.19 -2.76 7.91
CA SER A 155 -0.96 -3.20 7.12
C SER A 155 -2.26 -2.86 7.85
N HIS A 156 -3.33 -2.61 7.10
CA HIS A 156 -4.67 -2.38 7.64
C HIS A 156 -5.13 -3.49 8.61
N PHE A 157 -4.72 -4.74 8.34
CA PHE A 157 -5.04 -5.87 9.21
C PHE A 157 -4.28 -5.84 10.55
N GLU A 158 -3.02 -5.39 10.54
CA GLU A 158 -2.21 -5.22 11.76
C GLU A 158 -2.79 -4.09 12.61
N VAL A 159 -3.14 -2.96 11.99
CA VAL A 159 -3.78 -1.83 12.67
C VAL A 159 -5.10 -2.26 13.32
N ALA A 160 -5.94 -3.03 12.61
CA ALA A 160 -7.21 -3.49 13.16
C ALA A 160 -7.06 -4.41 14.38
N GLN A 161 -6.00 -5.23 14.42
CA GLN A 161 -5.73 -6.09 15.57
C GLN A 161 -5.19 -5.30 16.77
N LEU A 162 -4.35 -4.29 16.54
CA LEU A 162 -3.68 -3.54 17.61
C LEU A 162 -4.58 -2.44 18.21
N ARG A 163 -5.43 -1.82 17.38
CA ARG A 163 -6.20 -0.62 17.74
C ARG A 163 -7.07 -0.78 18.99
N PRO A 164 -7.85 -1.88 19.20
CA PRO A 164 -8.71 -2.01 20.37
C PRO A 164 -7.93 -2.03 21.68
N LEU A 165 -6.75 -2.67 21.67
CA LEU A 165 -5.87 -2.70 22.82
C LEU A 165 -5.28 -1.31 23.03
N LEU A 166 -4.55 -0.79 22.04
CA LEU A 166 -3.79 0.46 22.17
C LEU A 166 -4.65 1.65 22.61
N LEU A 167 -5.84 1.81 22.05
CA LEU A 167 -6.74 2.90 22.45
C LEU A 167 -7.15 2.78 23.92
N ARG A 168 -7.41 1.56 24.40
CA ARG A 168 -7.74 1.34 25.82
C ARG A 168 -6.57 1.70 26.73
N GLN A 169 -5.35 1.28 26.40
CA GLN A 169 -4.19 1.57 27.25
C GLN A 169 -3.79 3.05 27.20
N ILE A 170 -3.80 3.66 26.02
CA ILE A 170 -3.49 5.10 25.87
C ILE A 170 -4.52 5.94 26.63
N ASN A 171 -5.82 5.63 26.52
CA ASN A 171 -6.85 6.32 27.29
C ASN A 171 -6.66 6.19 28.81
N LEU A 172 -6.15 5.04 29.28
CA LEU A 172 -5.82 4.87 30.70
C LEU A 172 -4.62 5.72 31.10
N LEU A 173 -3.55 5.71 30.31
CA LEU A 173 -2.36 6.53 30.56
C LEU A 173 -2.69 8.03 30.55
N LEU A 174 -3.53 8.48 29.62
CA LEU A 174 -3.99 9.87 29.55
C LEU A 174 -4.80 10.25 30.80
N LYS A 175 -5.72 9.39 31.24
CA LYS A 175 -6.49 9.64 32.48
C LYS A 175 -5.59 9.72 33.73
N LEU A 176 -4.54 8.89 33.79
CA LEU A 176 -3.58 8.95 34.90
C LEU A 176 -2.75 10.23 34.84
N ASN A 177 -2.36 10.66 33.65
CA ASN A 177 -1.63 11.91 33.44
C ASN A 177 -2.48 13.15 33.71
N GLU A 178 -3.79 13.11 33.43
CA GLU A 178 -4.73 14.17 33.79
C GLU A 178 -4.81 14.34 35.33
N GLY A 179 -4.95 13.24 36.07
CA GLY A 179 -5.03 13.28 37.53
C GLY A 179 -3.77 13.83 38.24
N ASP A 180 -2.58 13.61 37.68
CA ASP A 180 -1.32 14.13 38.24
C ASP A 180 -1.17 15.66 38.05
N ASN A 181 -1.82 16.23 37.03
CA ASN A 181 -1.84 17.68 36.83
C ASN A 181 -2.83 18.38 37.77
N ASP A 182 -3.98 17.75 38.05
CA ASP A 182 -5.01 18.30 38.94
C ASP A 182 -4.54 18.35 40.42
N GLU A 183 -3.64 17.45 40.85
CA GLU A 183 -3.08 17.46 42.21
C GLU A 183 -2.01 18.55 42.40
N ASN A 184 -1.24 18.87 41.35
CA ASN A 184 -0.19 19.89 41.41
C ASN A 184 -0.72 21.33 41.38
N GLU A 185 -1.86 21.59 40.73
CA GLU A 185 -2.50 22.93 40.72
C GLU A 185 -3.17 23.29 42.06
N ASN A 186 -3.53 22.30 42.88
CA ASN A 186 -4.19 22.52 44.17
C ASN A 186 -3.21 22.67 45.35
N GLY A 187 -1.89 22.56 45.12
CA GLY A 187 -0.83 22.62 46.14
C GLY A 187 -0.18 23.99 46.39
N THR A 188 -0.43 25.00 45.55
CA THR A 188 0.11 26.37 45.72
C THR A 188 -0.96 27.36 46.17
N GLY A 189 -1.60 27.08 47.30
CA GLY A 189 -2.46 28.02 48.02
C GLY A 189 -1.85 28.40 49.36
N ILE A 190 -0.71 29.10 49.34
CA ILE A 190 -0.17 29.72 50.56
C ILE A 190 -0.95 31.01 50.84
N ASP A 191 -1.71 30.93 51.94
CA ASP A 191 -2.17 31.97 52.85
C ASP A 191 -1.50 33.35 52.69
N ASN A 192 -2.25 34.33 52.16
CA ASN A 192 -1.97 35.75 52.35
C ASN A 192 -3.02 36.32 53.30
N GLY A 193 -2.82 36.07 54.59
CA GLY A 193 -3.42 36.83 55.68
C GLY A 193 -3.09 38.31 55.54
N ILE A 194 -4.15 39.11 55.49
CA ILE A 194 -4.15 40.57 55.58
C ILE A 194 -3.44 40.99 56.87
N ASN A 195 -2.38 41.78 56.78
CA ASN A 195 -1.99 42.68 57.85
C ASN A 195 -1.50 44.03 57.27
N ASP A 196 -2.06 45.05 57.89
CA ASP A 196 -2.07 46.46 57.54
C ASP A 196 -0.79 47.18 58.02
N GLY A 197 -0.40 48.22 57.28
CA GLY A 197 0.35 49.42 57.69
C GLY A 197 1.65 49.30 58.50
N GLY A 198 2.77 49.73 57.89
CA GLY A 198 3.97 50.15 58.63
C GLY A 198 5.11 50.65 57.74
N PHE A 199 5.29 51.97 57.71
CA PHE A 199 6.40 52.68 57.07
C PHE A 199 7.78 52.19 57.53
N ASP A 200 8.77 52.15 56.62
CA ASP A 200 9.97 53.00 56.71
C ASP A 200 10.87 52.85 55.48
N ASN A 201 11.20 53.99 54.87
CA ASN A 201 12.24 54.14 53.85
C ASN A 201 13.61 54.15 54.53
N HIS A 202 14.59 53.42 54.00
CA HIS A 202 15.98 53.89 54.03
C HIS A 202 16.73 53.60 52.74
N ASP A 203 17.26 54.71 52.25
CA ASP A 203 18.15 54.97 51.12
C ASP A 203 19.52 54.30 51.31
N ASN A 204 20.10 53.79 50.23
CA ASN A 204 21.41 54.23 49.68
C ASN A 204 22.17 53.12 48.94
N ASN A 205 22.82 53.59 47.87
CA ASN A 205 23.78 52.91 47.02
C ASN A 205 24.98 52.34 47.79
N ASP A 206 25.60 51.28 47.26
CA ASP A 206 26.96 51.30 46.67
C ASP A 206 27.60 49.90 46.58
N ASP A 207 28.44 49.75 45.55
CA ASP A 207 29.63 48.89 45.45
C ASP A 207 29.53 47.38 45.16
N ASN A 208 29.60 47.09 43.85
CA ASN A 208 30.58 46.22 43.17
C ASN A 208 31.58 45.43 44.06
N LEU A 209 31.70 44.11 43.84
CA LEU A 209 32.97 43.39 43.59
C LEU A 209 32.75 41.88 43.32
N ASN A 210 33.32 41.46 42.20
CA ASN A 210 33.58 40.10 41.66
C ASN A 210 33.66 38.93 42.66
N ASN A 211 33.17 37.75 42.23
CA ASN A 211 34.01 36.57 41.90
C ASN A 211 33.14 35.35 41.47
N ASP A 212 33.39 34.84 40.26
CA ASP A 212 33.11 33.47 39.78
C ASP A 212 33.83 32.41 40.68
N PRO A 213 33.68 31.05 40.58
CA PRO A 213 33.32 30.24 39.38
C PRO A 213 32.59 28.87 39.59
N PHE A 214 32.40 28.13 38.47
CA PHE A 214 32.20 26.67 38.31
C PHE A 214 30.73 26.15 38.46
N ASP A 215 30.16 25.28 37.62
CA ASP A 215 30.63 24.56 36.43
C ASP A 215 29.44 23.89 35.69
N SER A 216 29.55 23.85 34.36
CA SER A 216 29.23 22.74 33.43
C SER A 216 27.88 21.98 33.44
N TYR A 217 27.17 22.00 32.29
CA TYR A 217 27.11 20.91 31.27
C TYR A 217 26.06 21.24 30.16
N PRO A 218 26.11 20.61 28.96
CA PRO A 218 26.03 21.33 27.69
C PRO A 218 24.80 21.00 26.84
N SER A 219 24.39 21.96 26.01
CA SER A 219 23.50 21.76 24.87
C SER A 219 24.33 21.54 23.60
N ASN A 220 24.16 20.38 22.96
CA ASN A 220 24.75 20.09 21.66
C ASN A 220 23.82 20.60 20.54
N GLU A 221 24.24 21.65 19.84
CA GLU A 221 23.76 21.95 18.49
C GLU A 221 24.95 22.01 17.51
N GLU A 222 24.80 21.20 16.46
CA GLU A 222 25.13 21.49 15.06
C GLU A 222 26.59 21.78 14.64
N HIS A 223 27.13 20.82 13.89
CA HIS A 223 28.29 21.02 13.02
C HIS A 223 27.89 21.69 11.69
N LYS A 224 28.54 22.82 11.44
CA LYS A 224 28.58 23.66 10.23
C LYS A 224 28.95 22.89 8.95
N ALA A 225 28.30 23.27 7.86
CA ALA A 225 28.82 23.16 6.49
C ALA A 225 29.66 24.41 6.13
N PHE A 226 30.70 24.18 5.33
CA PHE A 226 31.68 25.14 4.82
C PHE A 226 31.22 25.79 3.50
N GLY A 227 31.68 27.02 3.24
CA GLY A 227 32.12 27.45 1.90
C GLY A 227 31.24 28.46 1.15
N SER A 228 31.82 29.64 0.92
CA SER A 228 31.28 30.85 0.28
C SER A 228 31.44 30.87 -1.25
N SER A 229 30.54 31.52 -2.00
CA SER A 229 30.87 32.60 -2.97
C SER A 229 29.66 33.07 -3.81
N ASP A 230 29.47 34.39 -3.81
CA ASP A 230 29.15 35.33 -4.89
C ASP A 230 27.96 35.16 -5.87
N GLY A 231 27.13 36.21 -5.93
CA GLY A 231 26.53 36.71 -7.18
C GLY A 231 24.99 36.81 -7.22
N PRO A 232 24.39 37.96 -7.60
CA PRO A 232 22.97 38.24 -7.32
C PRO A 232 22.02 38.06 -8.53
N PHE A 233 20.72 38.14 -8.21
CA PHE A 233 19.60 38.64 -9.04
C PHE A 233 18.61 37.62 -9.66
N ASN A 234 17.33 37.94 -9.38
CA ASN A 234 16.07 37.68 -10.08
C ASN A 234 15.27 36.38 -9.93
N SER A 235 14.04 36.62 -9.46
CA SER A 235 12.82 35.86 -9.62
C SER A 235 12.48 35.60 -11.11
N LEU A 236 11.87 34.44 -11.38
CA LEU A 236 10.65 34.27 -12.17
C LEU A 236 10.34 32.76 -12.34
N THR A 237 9.09 32.41 -12.03
CA THR A 237 8.24 31.36 -12.65
C THR A 237 8.78 30.72 -13.94
N THR A 238 8.69 29.39 -14.10
CA THR A 238 8.25 28.71 -15.35
C THR A 238 7.96 27.21 -15.11
N SER A 239 6.90 26.74 -15.77
CA SER A 239 6.35 25.38 -15.94
C SER A 239 7.32 24.31 -16.51
N PRO A 240 6.93 23.00 -16.49
CA PRO A 240 7.75 21.91 -17.02
C PRO A 240 7.73 21.84 -18.56
N PRO A 241 8.79 21.31 -19.21
CA PRO A 241 8.87 21.21 -20.67
C PRO A 241 8.12 19.99 -21.24
N PRO A 242 7.61 20.07 -22.49
CA PRO A 242 6.89 18.98 -23.17
C PRO A 242 7.81 18.08 -24.01
N PHE A 243 7.32 16.87 -24.32
CA PHE A 243 7.94 15.87 -25.21
C PHE A 243 8.09 16.38 -26.66
N PRO A 244 9.19 16.07 -27.36
CA PRO A 244 9.34 16.43 -28.77
C PRO A 244 8.72 15.36 -29.69
N ASN A 245 7.71 15.77 -30.46
CA ASN A 245 7.36 15.17 -31.73
C ASN A 245 8.10 15.95 -32.83
N ASP A 246 8.86 15.26 -33.68
CA ASP A 246 9.29 15.82 -34.96
C ASP A 246 8.91 14.85 -36.10
N SER A 247 8.01 15.33 -36.95
CA SER A 247 7.82 14.86 -38.31
C SER A 247 8.01 16.07 -39.22
N THR A 248 8.45 15.79 -40.45
CA THR A 248 8.46 16.63 -41.67
C THR A 248 9.75 17.45 -41.90
N LEU A 249 10.44 17.44 -43.06
CA LEU A 249 10.02 17.12 -44.45
C LEU A 249 11.23 17.19 -45.44
N ILE A 250 11.07 16.57 -46.64
CA ILE A 250 11.59 16.98 -47.99
C ILE A 250 13.06 16.58 -48.33
N GLU A 251 13.45 16.00 -49.49
CA GLU A 251 12.83 15.71 -50.80
C GLU A 251 13.73 14.78 -51.68
N GLU A 252 13.20 14.41 -52.86
CA GLU A 252 13.85 13.98 -54.12
C GLU A 252 13.95 12.48 -54.49
N ASN A 253 12.99 12.08 -55.35
CA ASN A 253 13.09 11.08 -56.44
C ASN A 253 13.83 11.71 -57.65
N PRO A 254 14.36 11.01 -58.69
CA PRO A 254 13.71 9.89 -59.42
C PRO A 254 14.70 8.78 -59.94
N THR A 255 14.30 7.59 -60.42
CA THR A 255 13.98 7.31 -61.84
C THR A 255 13.54 5.85 -62.12
N LYS A 256 12.47 5.75 -62.92
CA LYS A 256 12.03 4.71 -63.89
C LYS A 256 12.85 3.41 -64.09
N ARG A 257 12.14 2.27 -64.01
CA ARG A 257 12.18 1.20 -65.04
C ARG A 257 10.79 0.60 -65.28
N ARG A 258 10.29 0.72 -66.52
CA ARG A 258 9.09 0.07 -67.09
C ARG A 258 9.52 -1.14 -67.94
N ARG A 259 8.72 -2.21 -67.94
CA ARG A 259 8.40 -3.13 -69.05
C ARG A 259 7.09 -3.84 -68.65
N MET A 260 5.91 -3.49 -69.20
CA MET A 260 5.23 -4.07 -70.39
C MET A 260 5.28 -5.61 -70.37
N GLY A 261 4.21 -6.41 -70.39
CA GLY A 261 2.78 -6.28 -70.71
C GLY A 261 2.35 -7.64 -71.30
N GLY A 262 1.15 -8.17 -71.00
CA GLY A 262 0.69 -9.43 -71.59
C GLY A 262 -0.71 -9.84 -71.11
N ASN A 263 -1.73 -9.49 -71.90
CA ASN A 263 -3.11 -9.96 -71.80
C ASN A 263 -3.23 -11.45 -72.16
N THR A 264 -4.13 -12.19 -71.49
CA THR A 264 -5.07 -13.12 -72.15
C THR A 264 -6.21 -13.51 -71.19
N ALA A 265 -7.43 -13.46 -71.73
CA ALA A 265 -8.72 -13.76 -71.10
C ALA A 265 -8.99 -15.28 -70.99
N PRO A 266 -10.03 -15.72 -70.25
CA PRO A 266 -10.34 -17.13 -69.98
C PRO A 266 -11.32 -17.73 -71.01
N PRO A 267 -11.38 -19.06 -71.16
CA PRO A 267 -12.60 -19.71 -71.65
C PRO A 267 -12.88 -21.05 -70.91
N PRO A 268 -13.93 -21.84 -71.25
CA PRO A 268 -15.25 -21.76 -70.61
C PRO A 268 -15.75 -23.13 -70.08
N GLU A 269 -16.90 -23.09 -69.41
CA GLU A 269 -17.75 -24.24 -69.07
C GLU A 269 -18.23 -25.00 -70.33
N SER A 270 -18.32 -26.33 -70.23
CA SER A 270 -19.37 -27.12 -70.91
C SER A 270 -19.53 -28.48 -70.23
N ASP A 271 -20.79 -28.79 -69.97
CA ASP A 271 -21.35 -30.01 -69.39
C ASP A 271 -20.96 -31.32 -70.10
N SER A 272 -20.91 -32.42 -69.34
CA SER A 272 -21.47 -33.70 -69.78
C SER A 272 -21.58 -34.69 -68.62
N ASP A 273 -22.78 -35.26 -68.52
CA ASP A 273 -23.25 -36.31 -67.64
C ASP A 273 -22.38 -37.58 -67.64
N SER A 274 -22.31 -38.27 -66.50
CA SER A 274 -22.70 -39.69 -66.39
C SER A 274 -22.48 -40.24 -64.96
N ASP A 275 -23.60 -40.72 -64.41
CA ASP A 275 -23.77 -41.88 -63.53
C ASP A 275 -22.54 -42.48 -62.83
N ASN A 276 -22.61 -42.54 -61.50
CA ASN A 276 -22.66 -43.83 -60.83
C ASN A 276 -23.27 -43.69 -59.42
N ASP A 277 -24.49 -44.21 -59.30
CA ASP A 277 -25.01 -44.80 -58.08
C ASP A 277 -24.00 -45.78 -57.45
N ILE A 278 -23.97 -45.86 -56.12
CA ILE A 278 -24.16 -47.10 -55.33
C ILE A 278 -23.74 -46.88 -53.87
N GLU A 279 -24.81 -46.88 -53.05
CA GLU A 279 -24.98 -47.54 -51.76
C GLU A 279 -24.15 -47.18 -50.50
N PHE A 280 -24.92 -46.63 -49.56
CA PHE A 280 -24.88 -46.91 -48.12
C PHE A 280 -24.64 -48.39 -47.75
N ARG A 281 -23.79 -48.64 -46.76
CA ARG A 281 -24.02 -49.62 -45.68
C ARG A 281 -23.15 -49.26 -44.48
N ARG A 282 -23.79 -48.81 -43.40
CA ARG A 282 -24.08 -49.53 -42.13
C ARG A 282 -22.93 -49.45 -41.14
#